data_AF-A0A950U4N1-F1
#
_entry.id   AF-A0A950U4N1-F1
#
_cell.length_a   1.000
_cell.length_b   1.000
_cell.length_c   1.000
_cell.angle_alpha   90.00
_cell.angle_beta   90.00
_cell.angle_gamma   90.00
#
_symmetry.space_group_name_H-M   'P 1'
#
loop_
_entity.id
_entity.type
_entity.pdbx_description
1 polymer ?
#
loop_
_entity_poly.entity_id
_entity_poly.type
_entity_poly.pdbx_seq_one_letter_code
_entity_poly.pdbx_strand_id
1 'polypeptide(L)' 'MSATIGMDIGGTNVRGAIVAEDGTVVREEHRHTPKGFAALS' A
#
# COMPACT_ATOMS: atom_id res chain seq x y z
N MET A 1 15.33 0.70 15.86
CA MET A 1 14.95 1.32 14.57
C MET A 1 13.47 1.03 14.36
N SER A 2 12.62 2.06 14.36
CA SER A 2 11.18 1.96 14.10
C SER A 2 10.91 2.38 12.67
N ALA A 3 9.98 1.73 11.98
CA ALA A 3 9.56 2.10 10.64
C ALA A 3 8.03 2.17 10.59
N THR A 4 7.50 3.31 10.16
CA THR A 4 6.07 3.48 9.92
C THR A 4 5.74 3.05 8.50
N ILE A 5 4.71 2.23 8.35
CA ILE A 5 4.21 1.77 7.05
C ILE A 5 2.78 2.29 6.87
N GLY A 6 2.56 3.07 5.81
CA GLY A 6 1.22 3.42 5.34
C GLY A 6 0.74 2.38 4.32
N MET A 7 -0.53 1.97 4.41
CA MET A 7 -1.16 1.07 3.44
C MET A 7 -2.48 1.65 2.93
N ASP A 8 -2.66 1.66 1.61
CA ASP A 8 -3.93 1.97 0.94
C ASP A 8 -4.37 0.73 0.13
N ILE A 9 -5.54 0.19 0.47
CA ILE A 9 -6.09 -1.03 -0.11
C ILE A 9 -7.46 -0.69 -0.72
N GLY A 10 -7.48 -0.48 -2.02
CA GLY A 10 -8.68 -0.34 -2.82
C GLY A 10 -9.06 -1.63 -3.52
N GLY A 11 -10.31 -1.74 -4.01
CA GLY A 11 -10.78 -2.95 -4.69
C GLY A 11 -9.97 -3.36 -5.93
N THR A 12 -9.21 -2.43 -6.51
CA THR A 12 -8.38 -2.65 -7.71
C THR A 12 -6.90 -2.32 -7.50
N ASN A 13 -6.48 -1.88 -6.31
CA ASN A 13 -5.12 -1.39 -6.10
C ASN A 13 -4.65 -1.63 -4.66
N VAL A 14 -3.36 -1.97 -4.50
CA VAL A 14 -2.66 -1.96 -3.21
C VAL A 14 -1.48 -1.01 -3.32
N ARG A 15 -1.37 -0.09 -2.36
CA ARG A 15 -0.24 0.82 -2.22
C ARG A 15 0.36 0.70 -0.83
N GLY A 16 1.67 0.80 -0.75
CA GLY A 16 2.43 0.81 0.50
C GLY A 16 3.47 1.92 0.48
N ALA A 17 3.67 2.58 1.63
CA ALA A 17 4.68 3.61 1.78
C ALA A 17 5.47 3.45 3.08
N ILE A 18 6.78 3.66 3.03
CA ILE A 18 7.63 3.79 4.21
C ILE A 18 7.70 5.28 4.57
N VAL A 19 7.35 5.61 5.81
CA VAL A 19 7.26 6.98 6.29
C VAL A 19 8.31 7.21 7.38
N ALA A 20 9.10 8.27 7.23
CA ALA A 20 10.04 8.73 8.24
C ALA A 20 9.31 9.38 9.42
N GLU A 21 10.03 9.64 10.52
CA GLU A 21 9.42 10.18 11.75
C GLU A 21 8.87 11.60 11.57
N ASP A 22 9.39 12.37 10.61
CA ASP A 22 8.92 13.72 10.27
C ASP A 22 7.70 13.72 9.32
N GLY A 23 7.19 12.53 8.95
CA GLY A 23 6.09 12.36 8.02
C GLY A 23 6.50 12.30 6.55
N THR A 24 7.80 12.39 6.22
CA THR A 24 8.28 12.28 4.84
C THR A 24 8.11 10.85 4.31
N VAL A 25 7.55 10.71 3.11
CA VAL A 25 7.51 9.43 2.39
C VAL A 25 8.89 9.13 1.80
N VAL A 26 9.52 8.07 2.30
CA VAL A 26 10.87 7.63 1.88
C VAL A 26 10.80 6.74 0.65
N ARG A 27 9.76 5.92 0.56
CA ARG A 27 9.53 5.01 -0.55
C ARG A 27 8.04 4.70 -0.66
N GLU A 28 7.57 4.58 -1.89
CA GLU A 28 6.22 4.10 -2.21
C GLU A 28 6.31 2.93 -3.19
N GLU A 29 5.42 1.95 -3.05
CA GLU A 29 5.18 0.89 -4.02
C GLU A 29 3.69 0.79 -4.30
N HIS A 30 3.33 0.72 -5.58
CA HIS A 30 1.97 0.54 -6.05
C HIS A 30 1.88 -0.71 -6.91
N ARG A 31 0.90 -1.57 -6.61
CA ARG A 31 0.53 -2.70 -7.45
C ARG A 31 -0.96 -2.65 -7.77
N HIS A 32 -1.28 -2.89 -9.04
CA HIS A 32 -2.66 -3.17 -9.44
C HIS A 32 -3.04 -4.55 -8.91
N THR A 33 -4.19 -4.68 -8.25
CA THR A 33 -4.69 -6.02 -7.93
C THR A 33 -5.20 -6.66 -9.22
N PRO A 34 -4.98 -7.97 -9.42
CA PRO A 34 -5.50 -8.65 -10.59
C PRO A 34 -7.01 -8.43 -10.71
N LYS A 35 -7.50 -8.10 -11.90
CA LYS A 35 -8.93 -8.07 -12.18
C LYS A 35 -9.48 -9.49 -12.00
N GLY A 36 -10.27 -9.70 -10.95
CA GLY A 36 -10.86 -11.00 -10.63
C GLY A 36 -10.34 -11.57 -9.32
N PHE A 37 -10.55 -10.88 -8.20
CA PHE A 37 -10.64 -11.59 -6.93
C PHE A 37 -12.01 -12.26 -6.89
N ALA A 38 -12.11 -13.49 -7.41
CA ALA A 38 -13.33 -14.31 -7.44
C ALA A 38 -13.75 -14.82 -6.05
N ALA A 39 -13.49 -14.05 -4.99
CA ALA A 39 -13.82 -14.45 -3.62
C ALA A 39 -15.18 -13.93 -3.13
N LEU A 40 -15.96 -13.31 -4.02
CA LEU A 40 -17.31 -12.79 -3.73
C LEU A 40 -18.35 -13.26 -4.78
N SER A 41 -18.02 -14.27 -5.59
CA SER A 41 -18.96 -14.90 -6.54
C SER A 41 -19.51 -16.20 -5.98
#